data_AF-A0A7V8G8L2-F1
#
_entry.id   AF-A0A7V8G8L2-F1
#
_cell.length_a   1.000
_cell.length_b   1.000
_cell.length_c   1.000
_cell.angle_alpha   90.00
_cell.angle_beta   90.00
_cell.angle_gamma   90.00
#
_symmetry.space_group_name_H-M   'P 1'
#
loop_
_entity.id
_entity.type
_entity.pdbx_description
1 polymer ?
#
loop_
_entity_poly.entity_id
_entity_poly.type
_entity_poly.pdbx_seq_one_letter_code
_entity_poly.pdbx_strand_id
1 'polypeptide(L)'
;MQPIAHVPLFDAIKALAFVGDLSMGQPIDHSARVAWIAARLAQAMGRDDAAQGHAACVALLRWSGCTANAPEFSDLLGDDVGGRRAMLATASAREAAAFAGTVGSLAEIHCEVSGEIARFLGLPEAVERPLRHMFENFDGSGKPAGLAAPHIPEAVYLATLAGDLEIFSRTHGLQSALRQIAERADGRYPAALVQVAQQHAVDWLHALDQGAAADLQAPEGALRDAVAPLELIADVIDLKMPWMTGFSRRADPWHRPCLGAERGLGFTEVAQ
;
A
#
# COMPACT_ATOMS: atom_id res chain seq x y z
N MET A 1 -16.82 29.25 -5.31
CA MET A 1 -16.30 27.87 -5.16
C MET A 1 -15.27 27.71 -6.26
N GLN A 2 -13.99 27.57 -5.93
CA GLN A 2 -12.97 27.28 -6.95
C GLN A 2 -13.20 25.87 -7.52
N PRO A 3 -12.89 25.62 -8.79
CA PRO A 3 -13.01 24.29 -9.38
C PRO A 3 -12.02 23.34 -8.69
N ILE A 4 -12.55 22.25 -8.15
CA ILE A 4 -11.76 21.13 -7.62
C ILE A 4 -10.92 20.58 -8.78
N ALA A 5 -9.60 20.53 -8.61
CA ALA A 5 -8.71 19.99 -9.62
C ALA A 5 -8.78 18.46 -9.59
N HIS A 6 -9.05 17.85 -10.74
CA HIS A 6 -9.21 16.41 -10.87
C HIS A 6 -8.08 15.81 -11.71
N VAL A 7 -7.68 14.59 -11.36
CA VAL A 7 -6.74 13.76 -12.11
C VAL A 7 -7.35 12.40 -12.44
N PRO A 8 -6.84 11.67 -13.44
CA PRO A 8 -7.24 10.28 -13.66
C PRO A 8 -7.12 9.49 -12.35
N LEU A 9 -8.15 8.71 -12.01
CA LEU A 9 -8.24 7.98 -10.75
C LEU A 9 -7.02 7.06 -10.55
N PHE A 10 -6.59 6.40 -11.61
CA PHE A 10 -5.43 5.51 -11.55
C PHE A 10 -4.11 6.26 -11.29
N ASP A 11 -3.99 7.51 -11.73
CA ASP A 11 -2.83 8.35 -11.38
C ASP A 11 -2.86 8.76 -9.91
N ALA A 12 -4.04 9.05 -9.36
CA ALA A 12 -4.20 9.28 -7.92
C ALA A 12 -3.81 8.04 -7.10
N ILE A 13 -4.25 6.84 -7.53
CA ILE A 13 -3.87 5.58 -6.89
C ILE A 13 -2.35 5.37 -6.91
N LYS A 14 -1.70 5.59 -8.05
CA LYS A 14 -0.23 5.48 -8.16
C LYS A 14 0.49 6.50 -7.27
N ALA A 15 -0.01 7.73 -7.18
CA ALA A 15 0.55 8.74 -6.29
C ALA A 15 0.43 8.34 -4.81
N LEU A 16 -0.73 7.82 -4.40
CA LEU A 16 -0.93 7.30 -3.05
C LEU A 16 -0.06 6.08 -2.75
N ALA A 17 0.11 5.19 -3.73
CA ALA A 17 1.02 4.03 -3.62
C ALA A 17 2.47 4.47 -3.40
N PHE A 18 2.93 5.48 -4.14
CA PHE A 18 4.26 6.08 -3.97
C PHE A 18 4.45 6.68 -2.56
N VAL A 19 3.47 7.43 -2.06
CA VAL A 19 3.48 7.97 -0.69
C VAL A 19 3.51 6.83 0.34
N GLY A 20 2.72 5.77 0.12
CA GLY A 20 2.68 4.58 0.95
C GLY A 20 4.03 3.86 1.02
N ASP A 21 4.71 3.69 -0.12
CA ASP A 21 6.04 3.07 -0.17
C ASP A 21 7.07 3.85 0.64
N LEU A 22 7.10 5.18 0.49
CA LEU A 22 7.96 6.05 1.30
C LEU A 22 7.62 5.94 2.80
N SER A 23 6.33 5.94 3.15
CA SER A 23 5.87 5.80 4.53
C SER A 23 6.24 4.45 5.17
N MET A 24 6.40 3.41 4.36
CA MET A 24 6.81 2.06 4.80
C MET A 24 8.31 1.80 4.64
N GLY A 25 9.10 2.81 4.25
CA GLY A 25 10.54 2.70 4.03
C GLY A 25 10.93 1.77 2.87
N GLN A 26 10.04 1.61 1.89
CA GLN A 26 10.23 0.75 0.72
C GLN A 26 10.74 1.54 -0.50
N PRO A 27 11.35 0.86 -1.50
CA PRO A 27 11.64 1.47 -2.80
C PRO A 27 10.39 2.10 -3.44
N ILE A 28 10.59 3.17 -4.22
CA ILE A 28 9.49 3.98 -4.78
C ILE A 28 8.60 3.25 -5.81
N ASP A 29 9.06 2.12 -6.32
CA ASP A 29 8.35 1.26 -7.27
C ASP A 29 7.82 -0.02 -6.61
N HIS A 30 7.99 -0.18 -5.30
CA HIS A 30 7.64 -1.40 -4.58
C HIS A 30 6.17 -1.77 -4.74
N SER A 31 5.26 -0.83 -4.51
CA SER A 31 3.83 -1.09 -4.66
C SER A 31 3.41 -1.37 -6.10
N ALA A 32 4.07 -0.78 -7.10
CA ALA A 32 3.83 -1.11 -8.50
C ALA A 32 4.29 -2.55 -8.83
N ARG A 33 5.45 -2.97 -8.34
CA ARG A 33 5.95 -4.36 -8.49
C ARG A 33 5.00 -5.36 -7.82
N VAL A 34 4.55 -5.07 -6.60
CA VAL A 34 3.59 -5.91 -5.86
C VAL A 34 2.24 -5.99 -6.58
N ALA A 35 1.75 -4.87 -7.10
CA ALA A 35 0.49 -4.84 -7.86
C ALA A 35 0.55 -5.66 -9.15
N TRP A 36 1.67 -5.61 -9.85
CA TRP A 36 1.89 -6.45 -11.03
C TRP A 36 1.89 -7.94 -10.66
N ILE A 37 2.58 -8.35 -9.59
CA ILE A 37 2.57 -9.75 -9.12
C ILE A 37 1.16 -10.17 -8.69
N ALA A 38 0.43 -9.32 -7.97
CA ALA A 38 -0.94 -9.62 -7.53
C ALA A 38 -1.89 -9.86 -8.72
N ALA A 39 -1.77 -9.07 -9.79
CA ALA A 39 -2.50 -9.29 -11.04
C ALA A 39 -2.11 -10.63 -11.70
N ARG A 40 -0.82 -10.97 -11.73
CA ARG A 40 -0.35 -12.25 -12.29
C ARG A 40 -0.79 -13.46 -11.47
N LEU A 41 -0.84 -13.33 -10.15
CA LEU A 41 -1.40 -14.34 -9.27
C LEU A 41 -2.89 -14.55 -9.56
N ALA A 42 -3.67 -13.46 -9.67
CA ALA A 42 -5.09 -13.55 -10.04
C ALA A 42 -5.27 -14.25 -11.41
N GLN A 43 -4.47 -13.86 -12.40
CA GLN A 43 -4.48 -14.45 -13.73
C GLN A 43 -4.16 -15.95 -13.69
N ALA A 44 -3.10 -16.36 -12.99
CA ALA A 44 -2.68 -17.75 -12.86
C ALA A 44 -3.71 -18.60 -12.07
N MET A 45 -4.49 -17.97 -11.19
CA MET A 45 -5.64 -18.56 -10.51
C MET A 45 -6.91 -18.63 -11.39
N GLY A 46 -6.83 -18.21 -12.67
CA GLY A 46 -7.95 -18.25 -13.62
C GLY A 46 -8.99 -17.15 -13.42
N ARG A 47 -8.60 -16.01 -12.81
CA ARG A 47 -9.49 -14.85 -12.63
C ARG A 47 -9.54 -13.97 -13.88
N ASP A 48 -10.69 -13.37 -14.11
CA ASP A 48 -10.92 -12.45 -15.23
C ASP A 48 -10.12 -11.15 -15.10
N ASP A 49 -10.09 -10.35 -16.16
CA ASP A 49 -9.29 -9.12 -16.23
C ASP A 49 -9.75 -8.07 -15.22
N ALA A 50 -11.04 -8.05 -14.87
CA ALA A 50 -11.58 -7.16 -13.85
C ALA A 50 -11.03 -7.51 -12.47
N ALA A 51 -11.04 -8.80 -12.09
CA ALA A 51 -10.47 -9.28 -10.84
C ALA A 51 -8.95 -9.10 -10.78
N GLN A 52 -8.23 -9.30 -11.89
CA GLN A 52 -6.81 -8.98 -11.99
C GLN A 52 -6.54 -7.49 -11.70
N GLY A 53 -7.33 -6.60 -12.31
CA GLY A 53 -7.25 -5.16 -12.07
C GLY A 53 -7.58 -4.76 -10.63
N HIS A 54 -8.61 -5.36 -10.03
CA HIS A 54 -8.95 -5.12 -8.63
C HIS A 54 -7.83 -5.58 -7.68
N ALA A 55 -7.22 -6.75 -7.93
CA ALA A 55 -6.08 -7.23 -7.14
C ALA A 55 -4.89 -6.27 -7.23
N ALA A 56 -4.61 -5.72 -8.42
CA ALA A 56 -3.59 -4.69 -8.60
C ALA A 56 -3.92 -3.40 -7.81
N CYS A 57 -5.17 -2.92 -7.86
CA CYS A 57 -5.57 -1.74 -7.09
C CYS A 57 -5.47 -1.96 -5.57
N VAL A 58 -5.90 -3.12 -5.07
CA VAL A 58 -5.75 -3.50 -3.65
C VAL A 58 -4.27 -3.49 -3.26
N ALA A 59 -3.41 -4.10 -4.08
CA ALA A 59 -1.98 -4.10 -3.86
C ALA A 59 -1.39 -2.68 -3.85
N LEU A 60 -1.73 -1.81 -4.80
CA LEU A 60 -1.26 -0.42 -4.85
C LEU A 60 -1.64 0.37 -3.59
N LEU A 61 -2.87 0.18 -3.10
CA LEU A 61 -3.42 0.92 -1.97
C LEU A 61 -3.19 0.25 -0.62
N ARG A 62 -2.55 -0.92 -0.57
CA ARG A 62 -2.40 -1.70 0.67
C ARG A 62 -1.70 -0.91 1.79
N TRP A 63 -0.89 0.10 1.46
CA TRP A 63 -0.20 0.98 2.43
C TRP A 63 -0.86 2.35 2.63
N SER A 64 -2.00 2.61 2.01
CA SER A 64 -2.65 3.93 2.05
C SER A 64 -3.02 4.38 3.47
N GLY A 65 -3.43 3.45 4.34
CA GLY A 65 -3.70 3.72 5.76
C GLY A 65 -2.47 3.82 6.66
N CYS A 66 -1.25 3.54 6.17
CA CYS A 66 -0.04 3.61 6.99
C CYS A 66 0.39 5.04 7.33
N THR A 67 -0.16 6.05 6.65
CA THR A 67 0.06 7.45 7.02
C THR A 67 -0.66 7.78 8.33
N ALA A 68 -1.83 7.19 8.59
CA ALA A 68 -2.65 7.50 9.75
C ALA A 68 -2.12 7.02 11.10
N ASN A 69 -1.22 6.02 11.10
CA ASN A 69 -0.68 5.43 12.32
C ASN A 69 0.85 5.61 12.41
N ALA A 70 1.40 6.61 11.71
CA ALA A 70 2.83 6.89 11.72
C ALA A 70 3.35 7.34 13.10
N PRO A 71 2.68 8.25 13.84
CA PRO A 71 3.12 8.64 15.19
C PRO A 71 3.21 7.46 16.16
N GLU A 72 2.20 6.60 16.16
CA GLU A 72 2.15 5.44 17.06
C GLU A 72 3.23 4.41 16.73
N PHE A 73 3.57 4.24 15.45
CA PHE A 73 4.71 3.40 15.05
C PHE A 73 6.05 4.04 15.43
N SER A 74 6.17 5.37 15.38
CA SER A 74 7.35 6.08 15.86
C SER A 74 7.52 5.90 17.37
N ASP A 75 6.44 5.96 18.14
CA ASP A 75 6.49 5.71 19.59
C ASP A 75 6.84 4.26 19.91
N LEU A 76 6.33 3.30 19.12
CA LEU A 76 6.56 1.88 19.32
C LEU A 76 7.98 1.44 18.94
N LEU A 77 8.51 1.94 17.82
CA LEU A 77 9.77 1.47 17.22
C LEU A 77 10.93 2.46 17.35
N GLY A 78 10.66 3.69 17.81
CA GLY A 78 11.61 4.81 17.82
C GLY A 78 11.85 5.45 16.44
N ASP A 79 11.44 4.78 15.37
CA ASP A 79 11.54 5.19 13.97
C ASP A 79 10.41 4.49 13.19
N ASP A 80 9.43 5.25 12.71
CA ASP A 80 8.31 4.67 11.98
C ASP A 80 8.75 4.11 10.63
N VAL A 81 9.61 4.81 9.88
CA VAL A 81 10.02 4.41 8.52
C VAL A 81 11.02 3.25 8.56
N GLY A 82 12.12 3.40 9.29
CA GLY A 82 13.13 2.37 9.44
C GLY A 82 12.60 1.14 10.16
N GLY A 83 11.78 1.35 11.20
CA GLY A 83 11.13 0.28 11.94
C GLY A 83 10.18 -0.54 11.07
N ARG A 84 9.31 0.10 10.28
CA ARG A 84 8.42 -0.60 9.34
C ARG A 84 9.18 -1.34 8.24
N ARG A 85 10.26 -0.75 7.72
CA ARG A 85 11.12 -1.42 6.74
C ARG A 85 11.70 -2.72 7.30
N ALA A 86 12.21 -2.68 8.53
CA ALA A 86 12.74 -3.85 9.21
C ALA A 86 11.66 -4.90 9.50
N MET A 87 10.51 -4.46 10.02
CA MET A 87 9.34 -5.30 10.28
C MET A 87 8.89 -6.07 9.03
N LEU A 88 8.74 -5.39 7.89
CA LEU A 88 8.33 -6.04 6.65
C LEU A 88 9.39 -7.01 6.11
N ALA A 89 10.67 -6.79 6.42
CA ALA A 89 11.75 -7.69 6.04
C ALA A 89 11.88 -8.91 6.96
N THR A 90 11.09 -9.02 8.04
CA THR A 90 11.15 -10.14 8.99
C THR A 90 10.70 -11.45 8.33
N ALA A 91 11.69 -12.26 7.99
CA ALA A 91 11.57 -13.56 7.36
C ALA A 91 10.91 -14.63 8.24
N SER A 92 11.18 -14.58 9.55
CA SER A 92 10.71 -15.56 10.52
C SER A 92 9.21 -15.40 10.75
N ALA A 93 8.43 -16.44 10.43
CA ALA A 93 6.99 -16.45 10.67
C ALA A 93 6.67 -16.27 12.17
N ARG A 94 7.49 -16.85 13.05
CA ARG A 94 7.33 -16.73 14.51
C ARG A 94 7.55 -15.30 15.00
N GLU A 95 8.61 -14.63 14.53
CA GLU A 95 8.89 -13.25 14.92
C GLU A 95 7.82 -12.31 14.36
N ALA A 96 7.40 -12.52 13.11
CA ALA A 96 6.31 -11.76 12.51
C ALA A 96 4.99 -11.93 13.30
N ALA A 97 4.64 -13.16 13.71
CA ALA A 97 3.45 -13.42 14.53
C ALA A 97 3.54 -12.79 15.92
N ALA A 98 4.70 -12.85 16.56
CA ALA A 98 4.93 -12.21 17.86
C ALA A 98 4.76 -10.69 17.76
N PHE A 99 5.29 -10.08 16.70
CA PHE A 99 5.12 -8.65 16.45
C PHE A 99 3.67 -8.29 16.09
N ALA A 100 2.99 -9.09 15.28
CA ALA A 100 1.58 -8.87 14.94
C ALA A 100 0.70 -8.80 16.21
N GLY A 101 1.01 -9.60 17.23
CA GLY A 101 0.35 -9.57 18.53
C GLY A 101 0.49 -8.24 19.29
N THR A 102 1.46 -7.38 18.95
CA THR A 102 1.69 -6.09 19.63
C THR A 102 1.11 -4.89 18.87
N VAL A 103 0.70 -5.07 17.60
CA VAL A 103 0.26 -3.96 16.72
C VAL A 103 -1.20 -4.06 16.27
N GLY A 104 -2.04 -4.82 17.00
CA GLY A 104 -3.44 -5.06 16.63
C GLY A 104 -4.27 -3.78 16.41
N SER A 105 -4.23 -2.83 17.34
CA SER A 105 -4.94 -1.55 17.20
C SER A 105 -4.41 -0.70 16.03
N LEU A 106 -3.11 -0.80 15.73
CA LEU A 106 -2.52 -0.10 14.59
C LEU A 106 -2.95 -0.72 13.26
N ALA A 107 -3.12 -2.03 13.22
CA ALA A 107 -3.70 -2.75 12.08
C ALA A 107 -5.17 -2.36 11.85
N GLU A 108 -5.94 -2.17 12.93
CA GLU A 108 -7.33 -1.67 12.85
C GLU A 108 -7.39 -0.26 12.24
N ILE A 109 -6.61 0.69 12.77
CA ILE A 109 -6.53 2.06 12.22
C ILE A 109 -6.15 2.04 10.75
N HIS A 110 -5.14 1.24 10.40
CA HIS A 110 -4.70 1.10 9.03
C HIS A 110 -5.84 0.63 8.12
N CYS A 111 -6.50 -0.48 8.48
CA CYS A 111 -7.54 -1.07 7.65
C CYS A 111 -8.77 -0.17 7.52
N GLU A 112 -9.14 0.54 8.59
CA GLU A 112 -10.20 1.54 8.57
C GLU A 112 -9.89 2.65 7.58
N VAL A 113 -8.71 3.28 7.71
CA VAL A 113 -8.31 4.41 6.86
C VAL A 113 -8.12 3.99 5.40
N SER A 114 -7.48 2.84 5.14
CA SER A 114 -7.34 2.32 3.78
C SER A 114 -8.71 2.10 3.11
N GLY A 115 -9.70 1.60 3.86
CA GLY A 115 -11.09 1.47 3.38
C GLY A 115 -11.76 2.81 3.11
N GLU A 116 -11.61 3.79 4.01
CA GLU A 116 -12.17 5.13 3.81
C GLU A 116 -11.57 5.85 2.60
N ILE A 117 -10.26 5.73 2.39
CA ILE A 117 -9.57 6.26 1.19
C ILE A 117 -10.18 5.63 -0.07
N ALA A 118 -10.35 4.30 -0.10
CA ALA A 118 -10.94 3.62 -1.24
C ALA A 118 -12.39 4.07 -1.51
N ARG A 119 -13.18 4.25 -0.44
CA ARG A 119 -14.54 4.77 -0.53
C ARG A 119 -14.58 6.20 -1.07
N PHE A 120 -13.69 7.08 -0.61
CA PHE A 120 -13.59 8.46 -1.10
C PHE A 120 -13.11 8.55 -2.55
N LEU A 121 -12.27 7.61 -2.98
CA LEU A 121 -11.88 7.44 -4.38
C LEU A 121 -12.99 6.86 -5.27
N GLY A 122 -14.12 6.44 -4.70
CA GLY A 122 -15.23 5.82 -5.44
C GLY A 122 -14.88 4.42 -5.98
N LEU A 123 -13.97 3.71 -5.32
CA LEU A 123 -13.58 2.36 -5.73
C LEU A 123 -14.70 1.34 -5.43
N PRO A 124 -14.82 0.29 -6.24
CA PRO A 124 -15.83 -0.74 -6.01
C PRO A 124 -15.56 -1.51 -4.73
N GLU A 125 -16.61 -2.15 -4.18
CA GLU A 125 -16.50 -3.01 -2.98
C GLU A 125 -15.42 -4.09 -3.14
N ALA A 126 -15.20 -4.58 -4.37
CA ALA A 126 -14.16 -5.54 -4.71
C ALA A 126 -12.72 -5.05 -4.41
N VAL A 127 -12.52 -3.74 -4.24
CA VAL A 127 -11.25 -3.12 -3.83
C VAL A 127 -11.32 -2.58 -2.40
N GLU A 128 -12.43 -1.92 -2.03
CA GLU A 128 -12.60 -1.36 -0.69
C GLU A 128 -12.58 -2.45 0.40
N ARG A 129 -13.35 -3.52 0.23
CA ARG A 129 -13.50 -4.56 1.26
C ARG A 129 -12.17 -5.28 1.56
N PRO A 130 -11.35 -5.70 0.57
CA PRO A 130 -10.02 -6.23 0.85
C PRO A 130 -9.14 -5.27 1.67
N LEU A 131 -9.17 -3.96 1.40
CA LEU A 131 -8.36 -2.97 2.13
C LEU A 131 -8.76 -2.87 3.61
N ARG A 132 -10.05 -3.04 3.92
CA ARG A 132 -10.57 -3.15 5.30
C ARG A 132 -10.16 -4.43 6.03
N HIS A 133 -9.60 -5.41 5.32
CA HIS A 133 -9.27 -6.74 5.83
C HIS A 133 -7.84 -7.17 5.45
N MET A 134 -6.96 -6.21 5.14
CA MET A 134 -5.64 -6.45 4.57
C MET A 134 -4.70 -7.29 5.47
N PHE A 135 -4.98 -7.35 6.77
CA PHE A 135 -4.21 -8.11 7.77
C PHE A 135 -4.95 -9.35 8.32
N GLU A 136 -6.03 -9.77 7.65
CA GLU A 136 -6.66 -11.06 7.96
C GLU A 136 -5.77 -12.21 7.47
N ASN A 137 -5.71 -13.27 8.26
CA ASN A 137 -4.91 -14.47 7.96
C ASN A 137 -5.83 -15.63 7.60
N PHE A 138 -5.38 -16.52 6.70
CA PHE A 138 -6.16 -17.68 6.27
C PHE A 138 -6.64 -18.57 7.42
N ASP A 139 -5.81 -18.73 8.46
CA ASP A 139 -6.12 -19.52 9.67
C ASP A 139 -7.05 -18.83 10.69
N GLY A 140 -7.44 -17.57 10.44
CA GLY A 140 -8.29 -16.78 11.34
C GLY A 140 -7.56 -16.06 12.47
N SER A 141 -6.22 -16.12 12.52
CA SER A 141 -5.42 -15.40 13.53
C SER A 141 -5.28 -13.89 13.27
N GLY A 142 -5.75 -13.43 12.11
CA GLY A 142 -5.58 -12.07 11.64
C GLY A 142 -6.51 -11.05 12.32
N LYS A 143 -6.34 -9.79 11.88
CA LYS A 143 -7.06 -8.61 12.36
C LYS A 143 -7.42 -7.74 11.15
N PRO A 144 -8.45 -6.88 11.21
CA PRO A 144 -9.16 -6.39 12.40
C PRO A 144 -10.32 -7.27 12.89
N ALA A 145 -11.02 -7.97 11.99
CA ALA A 145 -12.27 -8.67 12.30
C ALA A 145 -12.05 -10.13 12.72
N GLY A 146 -10.86 -10.70 12.55
CA GLY A 146 -10.59 -12.10 12.89
C GLY A 146 -11.37 -13.06 12.00
N LEU A 147 -11.48 -12.70 10.72
CA LEU A 147 -12.19 -13.52 9.74
C LEU A 147 -11.34 -14.76 9.43
N ALA A 148 -12.01 -15.88 9.15
CA ALA A 148 -11.38 -17.07 8.61
C ALA A 148 -11.91 -17.36 7.20
N ALA A 149 -11.17 -18.15 6.42
CA ALA A 149 -11.65 -18.65 5.14
C ALA A 149 -13.04 -19.33 5.31
N PRO A 150 -13.99 -19.15 4.37
CA PRO A 150 -13.87 -18.44 3.09
C PRO A 150 -14.31 -16.96 3.14
N HIS A 151 -14.43 -16.33 4.32
CA HIS A 151 -15.02 -14.99 4.45
C HIS A 151 -14.07 -13.84 4.12
N ILE A 152 -12.76 -14.12 4.02
CA ILE A 152 -11.73 -13.16 3.64
C ILE A 152 -11.74 -13.00 2.11
N PRO A 153 -11.79 -11.76 1.58
CA PRO A 153 -11.69 -11.53 0.14
C PRO A 153 -10.37 -12.05 -0.44
N GLU A 154 -10.41 -12.76 -1.57
CA GLU A 154 -9.22 -13.36 -2.19
C GLU A 154 -8.10 -12.34 -2.48
N ALA A 155 -8.45 -11.11 -2.84
CA ALA A 155 -7.48 -10.04 -3.10
C ALA A 155 -6.57 -9.71 -1.90
N VAL A 156 -7.00 -10.01 -0.66
CA VAL A 156 -6.13 -9.93 0.53
C VAL A 156 -4.95 -10.89 0.41
N TYR A 157 -5.22 -12.15 0.05
CA TYR A 157 -4.17 -13.17 -0.13
C TYR A 157 -3.26 -12.85 -1.32
N LEU A 158 -3.83 -12.35 -2.42
CA LEU A 158 -3.06 -11.98 -3.60
C LEU A 158 -2.06 -10.86 -3.29
N ALA A 159 -2.53 -9.78 -2.65
CA ALA A 159 -1.69 -8.64 -2.31
C ALA A 159 -0.68 -8.95 -1.19
N THR A 160 -1.05 -9.72 -0.16
CA THR A 160 -0.11 -10.12 0.90
C THR A 160 0.98 -11.06 0.39
N LEU A 161 0.64 -12.08 -0.40
CA LEU A 161 1.63 -13.00 -0.95
C LEU A 161 2.55 -12.28 -1.95
N ALA A 162 2.00 -11.42 -2.82
CA ALA A 162 2.79 -10.61 -3.73
C ALA A 162 3.79 -9.70 -2.99
N GLY A 163 3.35 -9.11 -1.86
CA GLY A 163 4.18 -8.31 -0.98
C GLY A 163 5.33 -9.12 -0.37
N ASP A 164 5.02 -10.27 0.24
CA ASP A 164 6.03 -11.17 0.82
C ASP A 164 7.03 -11.64 -0.26
N LEU A 165 6.54 -11.98 -1.47
CA LEU A 165 7.41 -12.40 -2.58
C LEU A 165 8.38 -11.30 -3.01
N GLU A 166 7.89 -10.07 -3.21
CA GLU A 166 8.75 -8.95 -3.59
C GLU A 166 9.80 -8.67 -2.50
N ILE A 167 9.34 -8.47 -1.25
CA ILE A 167 10.21 -8.02 -0.16
C ILE A 167 11.24 -9.10 0.14
N PHE A 168 10.81 -10.34 0.38
CA PHE A 168 11.73 -11.40 0.78
C PHE A 168 12.70 -11.77 -0.34
N SER A 169 12.29 -11.70 -1.61
CA SER A 169 13.21 -11.98 -2.72
C SER A 169 14.30 -10.92 -2.79
N ARG A 170 13.94 -9.64 -2.60
CA ARG A 170 14.89 -8.53 -2.60
C ARG A 170 15.80 -8.52 -1.37
N THR A 171 15.31 -8.90 -0.19
CA THR A 171 16.08 -8.83 1.06
C THR A 171 16.87 -10.10 1.38
N HIS A 172 16.33 -11.28 1.03
CA HIS A 172 16.87 -12.59 1.44
C HIS A 172 17.22 -13.49 0.25
N GLY A 173 16.92 -13.06 -0.97
CA GLY A 173 17.05 -13.87 -2.18
C GLY A 173 15.87 -14.82 -2.39
N LEU A 174 15.56 -15.10 -3.67
CA LEU A 174 14.38 -15.86 -4.09
C LEU A 174 14.25 -17.24 -3.39
N GLN A 175 15.32 -18.01 -3.29
CA GLN A 175 15.24 -19.35 -2.69
C GLN A 175 14.88 -19.31 -1.20
N SER A 176 15.34 -18.28 -0.48
CA SER A 176 14.97 -18.06 0.91
C SER A 176 13.53 -17.57 1.00
N ALA A 177 13.14 -16.64 0.12
CA ALA A 177 11.78 -16.12 0.03
C ALA A 177 10.74 -17.23 -0.18
N LEU A 178 10.94 -18.12 -1.15
CA LEU A 178 10.02 -19.22 -1.45
C LEU A 178 9.87 -20.19 -0.28
N ARG A 179 10.94 -20.45 0.47
CA ARG A 179 10.89 -21.29 1.67
C ARG A 179 10.07 -20.63 2.78
N GLN A 180 10.31 -19.34 3.03
CA GLN A 180 9.59 -18.56 4.04
C GLN A 180 8.10 -18.40 3.69
N ILE A 181 7.78 -18.25 2.40
CA ILE A 181 6.39 -18.21 1.91
C ILE A 181 5.74 -19.59 2.08
N ALA A 182 6.46 -20.68 1.80
CA ALA A 182 5.97 -22.04 2.04
C ALA A 182 5.67 -22.30 3.53
N GLU A 183 6.51 -21.80 4.44
CA GLU A 183 6.28 -21.89 5.89
C GLU A 183 5.01 -21.14 6.37
N ARG A 184 4.47 -20.23 5.55
CA ARG A 184 3.26 -19.45 5.84
C ARG A 184 2.00 -20.01 5.16
N ALA A 185 2.12 -21.09 4.39
CA ALA A 185 1.01 -21.74 3.71
C ALA A 185 -0.07 -22.20 4.70
N ASP A 186 -1.34 -21.94 4.38
CA ASP A 186 -2.52 -22.18 5.22
C ASP A 186 -2.51 -21.50 6.60
N GLY A 187 -1.48 -20.70 6.91
CA GLY A 187 -1.48 -19.75 8.01
C GLY A 187 -1.92 -18.38 7.52
N ARG A 188 -1.11 -17.77 6.64
CA ARG A 188 -1.33 -16.40 6.13
C ARG A 188 -2.20 -16.37 4.87
N TYR A 189 -1.95 -17.30 3.95
CA TYR A 189 -2.64 -17.41 2.66
C TYR A 189 -2.80 -18.88 2.27
N PRO A 190 -3.75 -19.22 1.37
CA PRO A 190 -3.99 -20.60 0.97
C PRO A 190 -2.74 -21.27 0.37
N ALA A 191 -2.48 -22.53 0.71
CA ALA A 191 -1.36 -23.31 0.16
C ALA A 191 -1.41 -23.41 -1.38
N ALA A 192 -2.61 -23.44 -1.97
CA ALA A 192 -2.77 -23.44 -3.42
C ALA A 192 -2.18 -22.18 -4.07
N LEU A 193 -2.30 -21.02 -3.43
CA LEU A 193 -1.73 -19.78 -3.93
C LEU A 193 -0.20 -19.78 -3.82
N VAL A 194 0.33 -20.40 -2.76
CA VAL A 194 1.79 -20.59 -2.59
C VAL A 194 2.37 -21.45 -3.70
N GLN A 195 1.67 -22.53 -4.09
CA GLN A 195 2.10 -23.40 -5.18
C GLN A 195 2.17 -22.62 -6.51
N VAL A 196 1.16 -21.80 -6.81
CA VAL A 196 1.15 -20.93 -8.00
C VAL A 196 2.34 -19.97 -7.97
N ALA A 197 2.57 -19.30 -6.84
CA ALA A 197 3.70 -18.39 -6.71
C ALA A 197 5.06 -19.09 -6.92
N GLN A 198 5.25 -20.27 -6.33
CA GLN A 198 6.47 -21.07 -6.50
C GLN A 198 6.73 -21.47 -7.95
N GLN A 199 5.67 -21.76 -8.70
CA GLN A 199 5.77 -22.15 -10.12
C GLN A 199 6.25 -20.98 -11.00
N HIS A 200 5.87 -19.74 -10.69
CA HIS A 200 6.08 -18.60 -11.58
C HIS A 200 7.07 -17.54 -11.07
N ALA A 201 7.51 -17.62 -9.81
CA ALA A 201 8.29 -16.55 -9.17
C ALA A 201 9.57 -16.15 -9.93
N VAL A 202 10.27 -17.12 -10.54
CA VAL A 202 11.49 -16.85 -11.32
C VAL A 202 11.16 -15.93 -12.51
N ASP A 203 10.17 -16.31 -13.32
CA ASP A 203 9.79 -15.57 -14.52
C ASP A 203 9.22 -14.20 -14.18
N TRP A 204 8.41 -14.12 -13.12
CA TRP A 204 7.81 -12.88 -12.66
C TRP A 204 8.84 -11.87 -12.16
N LEU A 205 9.78 -12.30 -11.32
CA LEU A 205 10.83 -11.40 -10.84
C LEU A 205 11.74 -10.97 -11.98
N HIS A 206 12.07 -11.87 -12.91
CA HIS A 206 12.83 -11.51 -14.09
C HIS A 206 12.12 -10.46 -14.96
N ALA A 207 10.81 -10.62 -15.20
CA ALA A 207 10.02 -9.64 -15.94
C ALA A 207 9.99 -8.27 -15.22
N LEU A 208 9.88 -8.26 -13.89
CA LEU A 208 9.93 -7.02 -13.11
C LEU A 208 11.29 -6.32 -13.20
N ASP A 209 12.39 -7.08 -13.25
CA ASP A 209 13.74 -6.52 -13.46
C ASP A 209 13.92 -5.94 -14.87
N GLN A 210 13.13 -6.41 -15.84
CA GLN A 210 13.02 -5.82 -17.17
C GLN A 210 12.04 -4.64 -17.26
N GLY A 211 11.40 -4.25 -16.15
CA GLY A 211 10.51 -3.09 -16.08
C GLY A 211 9.03 -3.38 -16.28
N ALA A 212 8.59 -4.65 -16.20
CA ALA A 212 7.17 -5.01 -16.42
C ALA A 212 6.17 -4.29 -15.50
N ALA A 213 6.61 -3.76 -14.34
CA ALA A 213 5.78 -2.95 -13.47
C ALA A 213 5.38 -1.59 -14.07
N ALA A 214 6.18 -1.04 -14.99
CA ALA A 214 5.88 0.23 -15.66
C ALA A 214 4.68 0.11 -16.63
N ASP A 215 4.42 -1.11 -17.11
CA ASP A 215 3.32 -1.39 -18.04
C ASP A 215 1.96 -1.53 -17.32
N LEU A 216 1.91 -1.41 -15.99
CA LEU A 216 0.67 -1.53 -15.23
C LEU A 216 -0.32 -0.43 -15.65
N GLN A 217 -1.40 -0.85 -16.32
CA GLN A 217 -2.45 0.04 -16.79
C GLN A 217 -3.62 0.10 -15.82
N ALA A 218 -4.44 1.15 -15.97
CA ALA A 218 -5.72 1.23 -15.28
C ALA A 218 -6.59 0.02 -15.64
N PRO A 219 -7.26 -0.61 -14.65
CA PRO A 219 -8.24 -1.66 -14.92
C PRO A 219 -9.26 -1.21 -15.95
N GLU A 220 -9.71 -2.13 -16.80
CA GLU A 220 -10.73 -1.83 -17.81
C GLU A 220 -12.06 -1.40 -17.16
N GLY A 221 -12.92 -0.76 -17.95
CA GLY A 221 -14.26 -0.36 -17.51
C GLY A 221 -14.26 0.92 -16.68
N ALA A 222 -15.14 0.98 -15.68
CA ALA A 222 -15.49 2.22 -14.96
C ALA A 222 -14.29 2.91 -14.28
N LEU A 223 -13.24 2.18 -13.93
CA LEU A 223 -12.05 2.74 -13.28
C LEU A 223 -11.12 3.48 -14.25
N ARG A 224 -11.14 3.12 -15.56
CA ARG A 224 -10.26 3.74 -16.58
C ARG A 224 -10.58 5.21 -16.80
N ASP A 225 -11.87 5.53 -16.86
CA ASP A 225 -12.35 6.88 -17.17
C ASP A 225 -12.70 7.69 -15.91
N ALA A 226 -12.57 7.08 -14.72
CA ALA A 226 -12.83 7.74 -13.46
C ALA A 226 -11.75 8.78 -13.13
N VAL A 227 -12.16 9.78 -12.35
CA VAL A 227 -11.27 10.84 -11.87
C VAL A 227 -11.36 10.98 -10.35
N ALA A 228 -10.28 11.46 -9.74
CA ALA A 228 -10.21 11.73 -8.31
C ALA A 228 -9.83 13.20 -8.05
N PRO A 229 -10.34 13.81 -6.97
CA PRO A 229 -9.92 15.15 -6.55
C PRO A 229 -8.48 15.12 -6.03
N LEU A 230 -7.66 16.09 -6.43
CA LEU A 230 -6.28 16.23 -5.94
C LEU A 230 -6.21 16.48 -4.43
N GLU A 231 -7.25 17.10 -3.86
CA GLU A 231 -7.39 17.39 -2.45
C GLU A 231 -7.37 16.12 -1.59
N LEU A 232 -7.87 14.99 -2.12
CA LEU A 232 -7.84 13.72 -1.41
C LEU A 232 -6.40 13.20 -1.28
N ILE A 233 -5.58 13.37 -2.32
CA ILE A 233 -4.15 13.00 -2.26
C ILE A 233 -3.44 13.89 -1.22
N ALA A 234 -3.73 15.19 -1.24
CA ALA A 234 -3.20 16.14 -0.26
C ALA A 234 -3.60 15.78 1.18
N ASP A 235 -4.85 15.39 1.42
CA ASP A 235 -5.32 14.98 2.74
C ASP A 235 -4.62 13.72 3.25
N VAL A 236 -4.44 12.71 2.39
CA VAL A 236 -3.74 11.48 2.79
C VAL A 236 -2.27 11.73 3.09
N ILE A 237 -1.61 12.64 2.38
CA ILE A 237 -0.23 13.06 2.65
C ILE A 237 -0.14 13.76 4.01
N ASP A 238 -1.01 14.75 4.24
CA ASP A 238 -1.04 15.52 5.50
C ASP A 238 -1.31 14.60 6.71
N LEU A 239 -2.03 13.50 6.52
CA LEU A 239 -2.37 12.54 7.58
C LEU A 239 -1.15 11.91 8.25
N LYS A 240 0.00 11.83 7.56
CA LYS A 240 1.23 11.30 8.14
C LYS A 240 1.72 12.13 9.32
N MET A 241 1.48 13.44 9.29
CA MET A 241 1.87 14.38 10.34
C MET A 241 0.63 15.14 10.78
N PRO A 242 -0.12 14.69 11.80
CA PRO A 242 -1.46 15.20 12.11
C PRO A 242 -1.56 16.74 12.26
N TRP A 243 -0.51 17.39 12.76
CA TRP A 243 -0.43 18.86 12.87
C TRP A 243 -0.28 19.60 11.54
N MET A 244 -0.02 18.89 10.44
CA MET A 244 0.03 19.42 9.07
C MET A 244 -1.32 19.33 8.35
N THR A 245 -2.41 18.94 9.02
CA THR A 245 -3.73 18.85 8.38
C THR A 245 -4.10 20.13 7.59
N GLY A 246 -4.39 19.94 6.30
CA GLY A 246 -4.71 21.00 5.35
C GLY A 246 -3.52 21.85 4.91
N PHE A 247 -2.29 21.51 5.27
CA PHE A 247 -1.08 22.21 4.85
C PHE A 247 -0.90 22.12 3.33
N SER A 248 -1.04 20.91 2.76
CA SER A 248 -0.86 20.68 1.34
C SER A 248 -1.82 21.54 0.50
N ARG A 249 -3.05 21.77 0.97
CA ARG A 249 -4.01 22.68 0.32
C ARG A 249 -3.63 24.16 0.45
N ARG A 250 -3.10 24.59 1.59
CA ARG A 250 -2.71 25.98 1.84
C ARG A 250 -1.41 26.39 1.13
N ALA A 251 -0.58 25.42 0.75
CA ALA A 251 0.66 25.64 0.02
C ALA A 251 0.43 26.02 -1.46
N ASP A 252 -0.79 25.88 -1.97
CA ASP A 252 -1.15 26.33 -3.31
C ASP A 252 -0.97 27.87 -3.43
N PRO A 253 -0.07 28.37 -4.30
CA PRO A 253 0.13 29.81 -4.50
C PRO A 253 -1.15 30.56 -4.90
N TRP A 254 -2.16 29.87 -5.45
CA TRP A 254 -3.47 30.47 -5.78
C TRP A 254 -4.39 30.64 -4.57
N HIS A 255 -4.05 30.07 -3.41
CA HIS A 255 -4.83 30.16 -2.17
C HIS A 255 -4.43 31.37 -1.30
N ARG A 256 -3.37 32.11 -1.64
CA ARG A 256 -3.06 33.38 -0.97
C ARG A 256 -3.94 34.50 -1.53
N PRO A 257 -4.78 35.18 -0.71
CA PRO A 257 -4.96 36.60 -0.96
C PRO A 257 -3.57 37.21 -0.95
N CYS A 258 -3.22 38.04 -1.93
CA CYS A 258 -2.05 38.90 -1.85
C CYS A 258 -2.21 39.84 -0.65
N LEU A 259 -1.93 39.33 0.56
CA LEU A 259 -1.68 40.13 1.74
C LEU A 259 -0.35 40.80 1.49
N GLY A 260 -0.41 42.13 1.48
CA GLY A 260 0.60 43.02 0.98
C GLY A 260 2.02 42.70 1.45
N ALA A 261 2.95 43.11 0.60
CA ALA A 261 4.33 43.36 0.96
C ALA A 261 4.40 43.99 2.36
N GLU A 262 5.22 43.36 3.22
CA GLU A 262 6.01 43.93 4.31
C GLU A 262 6.07 42.95 5.49
N ARG A 263 7.10 42.12 5.47
CA ARG A 263 7.91 41.77 6.65
C ARG A 263 9.18 41.11 6.16
N GLY A 264 10.25 41.89 6.22
CA GLY A 264 11.59 41.50 5.79
C GLY A 264 12.07 40.25 6.52
N LEU A 265 12.54 39.29 5.74
CA LEU A 265 13.45 38.27 6.22
C LEU A 265 14.86 38.79 5.93
N GLY A 266 15.50 39.30 6.98
CA GLY A 266 16.91 39.67 6.94
C GLY A 266 17.76 38.41 6.76
N PHE A 267 18.31 38.24 5.57
CA PHE A 267 19.50 37.44 5.37
C PHE A 267 20.70 38.34 5.67
N THR A 268 21.30 38.21 6.85
CA THR A 268 22.64 38.73 7.08
C THR A 268 23.63 37.89 6.30
N GLU A 269 24.25 38.53 5.32
CA GLU A 269 25.49 38.11 4.68
C GLU A 269 26.54 37.74 5.73
N VAL A 270 27.17 36.59 5.57
CA VAL A 270 28.50 36.33 6.14
C VAL A 270 29.49 36.60 5.02
N ALA A 271 30.19 37.72 5.11
CA ALA A 271 31.34 38.04 4.30
C ALA A 271 32.62 37.73 5.08
N GLN A 272 33.60 37.18 4.33
CA GLN A 272 35.00 36.85 4.66
C GLN A 272 35.27 35.46 5.23
#